data_AF-A0AAD8DSZ7-F1
#
_entry.id   AF-A0AAD8DSZ7-F1
#
_cell.length_a   1.000
_cell.length_b   1.000
_cell.length_c   1.000
_cell.angle_alpha   90.00
_cell.angle_beta   90.00
_cell.angle_gamma   90.00
#
_symmetry.space_group_name_H-M   'P 1'
#
loop_
_entity.id
_entity.type
_entity.pdbx_description
1 polymer ?
#
loop_
_entity_poly.entity_id
_entity_poly.type
_entity_poly.pdbx_seq_one_letter_code
_entity_poly.pdbx_strand_id
1 'polypeptide(L)'
;MSTPYQGKRRCFGEYRCTQCNRSWMSANSWANYGQECTSCKINVMPHKQRPLLKPDGLDKSDPEKSHPRELCQKCKALGRFCGSSYSRF
;
A
#
# COMPACT_ATOMS: atom_id res chain seq x y z
N MET A 1 -6.44 15.43 -4.32
CA MET A 1 -5.53 14.46 -4.97
C MET A 1 -6.19 13.10 -4.97
N SER A 2 -6.65 12.63 -6.13
CA SER A 2 -7.16 11.27 -6.30
C SER A 2 -6.03 10.33 -6.69
N THR A 3 -6.09 9.08 -6.25
CA THR A 3 -5.16 8.04 -6.73
C THR A 3 -5.57 7.54 -8.11
N PRO A 4 -4.65 6.95 -8.91
CA PRO A 4 -5.01 6.36 -10.21
C PRO A 4 -6.07 5.25 -10.11
N TYR A 5 -6.03 4.43 -9.06
CA TYR A 5 -7.05 3.41 -8.79
C TYR A 5 -8.20 3.99 -7.97
N GLN A 6 -9.44 3.70 -8.36
CA GLN A 6 -10.68 4.15 -7.68
C GLN A 6 -11.56 2.98 -7.20
N GLY A 7 -11.05 1.75 -7.21
CA GLY A 7 -11.82 0.57 -6.79
C GLY A 7 -11.88 0.37 -5.27
N LYS A 8 -12.72 -0.59 -4.85
CA LYS A 8 -12.99 -0.90 -3.43
C LYS A 8 -12.08 -1.95 -2.82
N ARG A 9 -11.17 -2.59 -3.60
CA ARG A 9 -10.27 -3.64 -3.10
C ARG A 9 -8.87 -3.06 -2.88
N ARG A 10 -8.06 -3.74 -2.07
CA ARG A 10 -6.62 -3.45 -2.02
C ARG A 10 -5.97 -3.78 -3.36
N CYS A 11 -4.93 -3.03 -3.69
CA CYS A 11 -4.14 -3.17 -4.91
C CYS A 11 -2.65 -3.03 -4.57
N PHE A 12 -1.79 -3.38 -5.52
CA PHE A 12 -0.37 -3.10 -5.44
C PHE A 12 -0.13 -1.65 -5.83
N GLY A 13 0.57 -0.88 -5.00
CA GLY A 13 0.90 0.52 -5.26
C GLY A 13 2.41 0.75 -5.29
N GLU A 14 2.85 1.58 -6.23
CA GLU A 14 4.21 2.10 -6.29
C GLU A 14 4.23 3.55 -5.80
N TYR A 15 5.19 3.86 -4.95
CA TYR A 15 5.32 5.14 -4.27
C TYR A 15 6.69 5.74 -4.56
N ARG A 16 6.74 7.07 -4.67
CA ARG A 16 7.99 7.83 -4.78
C ARG A 16 7.86 9.09 -3.95
N CYS A 17 8.70 9.24 -2.93
CA CYS A 17 8.75 10.44 -2.11
C CYS A 17 9.33 11.59 -2.94
N THR A 18 8.63 12.72 -3.00
CA THR A 18 9.08 13.92 -3.74
C THR A 18 10.20 14.68 -3.03
N GLN A 19 10.37 14.46 -1.71
CA GLN A 19 11.39 15.14 -0.91
C GLN A 19 12.74 14.42 -0.92
N CYS A 20 12.75 13.09 -0.77
CA CYS A 20 14.00 12.31 -0.70
C CYS A 20 14.21 11.32 -1.84
N ASN A 21 13.33 11.31 -2.85
CA ASN A 21 13.36 10.42 -4.02
C ASN A 21 13.31 8.90 -3.71
N ARG A 22 13.18 8.50 -2.44
CA ARG A 22 12.98 7.09 -2.06
C ARG A 22 11.73 6.55 -2.73
N SER A 23 11.85 5.37 -3.33
CA SER A 23 10.74 4.65 -3.94
C SER A 23 10.51 3.33 -3.22
N TRP A 24 9.25 2.92 -3.13
CA TRP A 24 8.88 1.64 -2.51
C TRP A 24 7.57 1.12 -3.09
N MET A 25 7.29 -0.14 -2.81
CA MET A 25 6.10 -0.83 -3.28
C MET A 25 5.30 -1.40 -2.10
N SER A 26 4.00 -1.57 -2.28
CA SER A 26 3.14 -2.12 -1.23
C SER A 26 1.92 -2.84 -1.79
N ALA A 27 1.65 -4.05 -1.29
CA ALA A 27 0.45 -4.82 -1.57
C ALA A 27 -0.81 -4.34 -0.82
N ASN A 28 -0.70 -3.27 -0.02
CA ASN A 28 -1.79 -2.70 0.76
C ASN A 28 -2.07 -1.26 0.35
N SER A 29 -2.08 -1.01 -0.95
CA SER A 29 -2.50 0.27 -1.53
C SER A 29 -4.01 0.31 -1.72
N TRP A 30 -4.60 1.50 -1.56
CA TRP A 30 -6.04 1.72 -1.62
C TRP A 30 -6.37 3.00 -2.38
N ALA A 31 -7.57 3.05 -2.95
CA ALA A 31 -8.07 4.28 -3.55
C ALA A 31 -8.07 5.42 -2.52
N ASN A 32 -7.51 6.56 -2.90
CA ASN A 32 -7.50 7.81 -2.12
C ASN A 32 -6.74 7.74 -0.78
N TYR A 33 -5.85 6.77 -0.60
CA TYR A 33 -4.96 6.68 0.56
C TYR A 33 -3.48 6.57 0.16
N GLY A 34 -2.63 7.27 0.91
CA GLY A 34 -1.18 7.26 0.79
C GLY A 34 -0.47 6.39 1.83
N GLN A 35 0.86 6.43 1.76
CA GLN A 35 1.76 5.87 2.77
C GLN A 35 2.80 6.90 3.16
N GLU A 36 3.14 6.92 4.45
CA GLU A 36 4.11 7.83 5.00
C GLU A 36 5.53 7.42 4.61
N CYS A 37 6.31 8.38 4.10
CA CYS A 37 7.72 8.15 3.86
C CYS A 37 8.45 7.93 5.19
N THR A 38 9.19 6.83 5.32
CA THR A 38 9.92 6.50 6.55
C THR A 38 10.95 7.55 6.97
N SER A 39 11.54 8.26 6.01
CA SER A 39 12.54 9.32 6.25
C SER A 39 11.90 10.70 6.43
N CYS A 40 11.05 11.13 5.48
CA CYS A 40 10.52 12.49 5.48
C CYS A 40 9.24 12.69 6.29
N LYS A 41 8.60 11.59 6.74
CA LYS A 41 7.34 11.62 7.51
C LYS A 41 6.16 12.32 6.81
N ILE A 42 6.23 12.53 5.50
CA ILE A 42 5.13 13.04 4.68
C ILE A 42 4.28 11.92 4.12
N ASN A 43 2.97 12.17 3.93
CA ASN A 43 2.08 11.25 3.24
C ASN A 43 2.35 11.28 1.73
N VAL A 44 2.68 10.12 1.16
CA VAL A 44 2.99 9.96 -0.26
C VAL A 44 1.87 9.16 -0.93
N MET A 45 1.27 9.74 -1.95
CA MET A 45 0.27 9.06 -2.78
C MET A 45 0.95 8.09 -3.76
N PRO A 46 0.34 6.92 -4.04
CA PRO A 46 0.87 6.04 -5.06
C PRO A 46 0.75 6.70 -6.45
N HIS A 47 1.81 6.59 -7.25
CA HIS A 47 1.82 7.11 -8.62
C HIS A 47 1.41 6.05 -9.65
N LYS A 48 1.53 4.76 -9.29
CA LYS A 48 0.96 3.64 -10.05
C LYS A 48 0.25 2.71 -9.09
N GLN A 49 -0.87 2.16 -9.54
CA GLN A 49 -1.61 1.12 -8.82
C GLN A 49 -2.06 0.05 -9.80
N ARG A 50 -1.85 -1.22 -9.44
CA ARG A 50 -2.24 -2.39 -10.24
C ARG A 50 -2.95 -3.43 -9.39
N PRO A 51 -3.86 -4.24 -9.96
CA PRO A 51 -4.51 -5.32 -9.23
C PRO A 51 -3.51 -6.25 -8.55
N LEU A 52 -3.87 -6.77 -7.37
CA LEU A 52 -3.15 -7.88 -6.76
C LEU A 52 -3.52 -9.15 -7.53
N LEU A 53 -2.66 -9.55 -8.47
CA LEU A 53 -2.76 -10.86 -9.09
C LEU A 53 -2.13 -11.88 -8.15
N LYS A 54 -2.69 -13.10 -8.10
CA LYS A 54 -2.00 -14.23 -7.47
C LYS A 54 -0.70 -14.43 -8.25
N PRO A 55 0.47 -14.43 -7.59
CA PRO A 55 1.70 -14.70 -8.30
C PRO A 55 1.68 -16.13 -8.84
N ASP A 56 2.21 -16.36 -10.04
CA ASP A 56 2.41 -17.69 -10.64
C ASP A 56 3.50 -18.53 -9.92
N GLY A 57 3.69 -18.32 -8.61
CA GLY A 57 4.70 -18.99 -7.79
C GLY A 57 6.13 -18.43 -7.90
N LEU A 58 6.35 -17.38 -8.72
CA LEU A 58 7.67 -16.75 -8.91
C LEU A 58 7.92 -15.52 -8.03
N ASP A 59 6.91 -15.01 -7.34
CA ASP A 59 7.02 -13.81 -6.50
C ASP A 59 7.65 -14.15 -5.15
N LYS A 60 8.84 -13.60 -4.88
CA LYS A 60 9.61 -13.76 -3.64
C LYS A 60 9.13 -12.80 -2.54
N SER A 61 7.82 -12.58 -2.45
CA SER A 61 7.23 -11.76 -1.40
C SER A 61 7.23 -12.57 -0.11
N ASP A 62 7.95 -12.08 0.90
CA ASP A 62 7.96 -12.68 2.24
C ASP A 62 6.55 -12.58 2.87
N PRO A 63 5.82 -13.70 3.04
CA PRO A 63 4.47 -13.68 3.59
C PRO A 63 4.45 -13.27 5.08
N GLU A 64 5.57 -13.41 5.79
CA GLU A 64 5.71 -13.04 7.19
C GLU A 64 5.98 -11.54 7.38
N LYS A 65 6.30 -10.82 6.30
CA LYS A 65 6.56 -9.39 6.37
C LYS A 65 5.29 -8.62 6.72
N SER A 66 5.22 -8.22 7.99
CA SER A 66 4.11 -7.44 8.52
C SER A 66 3.93 -6.11 7.77
N HIS A 67 2.68 -5.74 7.55
CA HIS A 67 2.32 -4.46 6.95
C HIS A 67 2.55 -3.33 7.97
N PRO A 68 3.36 -2.29 7.64
CA PRO A 68 3.63 -1.18 8.55
C PRO A 68 2.38 -0.28 8.69
N ARG A 69 1.54 -0.60 9.68
CA ARG A 69 0.25 0.08 9.95
C ARG A 69 0.45 1.54 10.30
N GLU A 70 1.52 1.84 11.00
CA GLU A 70 1.97 3.17 11.42
C GLU A 70 2.42 4.06 10.26
N LEU A 71 2.66 3.49 9.07
CA LEU A 71 2.95 4.26 7.86
C LEU A 71 1.76 4.31 6.91
N CYS A 72 0.77 3.44 7.07
CA CYS A 72 -0.37 3.37 6.15
C CYS A 72 -1.47 4.36 6.55
N GLN A 73 -1.77 5.34 5.69
CA GLN A 73 -2.83 6.31 5.96
C GLN A 73 -4.20 5.63 6.17
N LYS A 74 -4.48 4.54 5.45
CA LYS A 74 -5.74 3.80 5.63
C LYS A 74 -5.80 3.08 6.97
N CYS A 75 -4.72 2.45 7.42
CA CYS A 75 -4.68 1.82 8.74
C CYS A 75 -4.87 2.85 9.85
N LYS A 76 -4.22 4.02 9.75
CA LYS A 76 -4.42 5.14 10.67
C LYS A 76 -5.88 5.59 10.71
N ALA A 77 -6.51 5.77 9.55
CA ALA A 77 -7.91 6.18 9.45
C ALA A 77 -8.89 5.13 10.01
N LEU A 78 -8.58 3.84 9.86
CA LEU A 78 -9.41 2.75 10.37
C LEU A 78 -9.15 2.41 11.86
N GLY A 79 -8.02 2.83 12.42
CA GLY A 79 -7.54 2.38 13.74
C GLY A 79 -7.17 0.89 13.80
N ARG A 80 -7.16 0.18 12.66
CA ARG A 80 -6.87 -1.26 12.55
C ARG A 80 -6.19 -1.62 11.24
N PHE A 81 -5.73 -2.87 11.13
CA PHE A 81 -5.10 -3.38 9.91
C PHE A 81 -6.04 -3.27 8.70
N CYS A 82 -5.55 -2.70 7.60
CA CYS A 82 -6.34 -2.52 6.39
C CYS A 82 -6.40 -3.77 5.50
N GLY A 83 -5.53 -4.77 5.71
CA GLY A 83 -5.56 -6.03 4.98
C GLY A 83 -6.50 -7.03 5.66
N SER A 84 -7.60 -7.38 5.02
CA SER A 84 -8.49 -8.48 5.41
C SER A 84 -9.41 -8.24 6.62
N SER A 85 -10.68 -7.99 6.30
CA SER A 85 -11.79 -8.73 6.89
C SER A 85 -12.54 -9.40 5.74
N TYR A 86 -12.05 -10.53 5.21
CA TYR A 86 -12.83 -11.66 4.68
C TYR A 86 -11.91 -12.71 4.01
N SER A 87 -12.04 -13.97 4.48
CA SER A 87 -11.62 -15.30 3.93
C SER A 87 -10.13 -15.51 3.63
N ARG A 88 -9.38 -16.40 4.31
CA ARG A 88 -9.61 -17.85 4.54
C ARG A 88 -10.22 -18.53 3.31
N PHE A 89 -9.40 -18.66 2.26
CA PHE A 89 -9.39 -19.80 1.34
C PHE A 89 -7.94 -20.04 0.95
#